data_AF-A0A1V5H4I8-F1
#
_entry.id   AF-A0A1V5H4I8-F1
#
_cell.length_a   1.000
_cell.length_b   1.000
_cell.length_c   1.000
_cell.angle_alpha   90.00
_cell.angle_beta   90.00
_cell.angle_gamma   90.00
#
_symmetry.space_group_name_H-M   'P 1'
#
loop_
_entity.id
_entity.type
_entity.pdbx_description
1 polymer ?
#
loop_
_entity_poly.entity_id
_entity_poly.type
_entity_poly.pdbx_seq_one_letter_code
_entity_poly.pdbx_strand_id
1 'polypeptide(L)'
;MKSTFRLLMGLAVGLVPALPAGAGRLADSLGLDSDVVQQEGGYTCVPLPPPPPPAQHSGAEGMPPLPLPAVPLRRTEKKNPPRPPVLIAKIATADKGDWATNPGDTENLLRWMAETLDVHFSSMNLPEDQIPADPREIPVLYRTGHEAFAFSPAVRERLRAYLLGGGTLILDACCGRRAFVESALTEMEQLLPERPPYLLTLDHPVFHSFHDIKPADIRYRPWARKAGAEDGVPAIVGIDIECRTAVFFFRWDVSCGWDALADSDRHHCLGHETDCSRILGANLMAYLTAERSAAIPLSKALDFADAARDRSGKFVIAQGKYGGQWKTRSAGLGMLLNAFHEQTQTPVRFERDELPLDSARLFDVPFLYLTGHQDFELTDRERRNLREYVTRGGLIFAEACCGREGFDAALRRELAAIFPGAELAAIPPTHPVFLFPNALAAVQPRPALARRLGVGDAIAPVLFGLNVDSRLGVVYSPVGLACGWELADCPHCCGLAANDALALGVNILTHAITE
;
A
#
# COMPACT_ATOMS: atom_id res chain seq x y z
N MET A 1 -16.59 -37.35 54.73
CA MET A 1 -17.32 -36.84 53.54
C MET A 1 -16.63 -35.58 53.06
N LYS A 2 -16.44 -35.49 51.73
CA LYS A 2 -15.90 -34.36 50.92
C LYS A 2 -14.38 -34.24 50.80
N SER A 3 -13.93 -34.87 49.72
CA SER A 3 -12.74 -34.60 48.90
C SER A 3 -12.57 -33.10 48.62
N THR A 4 -11.33 -32.61 48.72
CA THR A 4 -10.92 -31.27 48.26
C THR A 4 -9.86 -31.46 47.18
N PHE A 5 -10.28 -31.31 45.94
CA PHE A 5 -9.42 -31.27 44.75
C PHE A 5 -8.74 -29.89 44.72
N ARG A 6 -7.41 -29.83 44.88
CA ARG A 6 -6.60 -28.65 44.55
C ARG A 6 -6.03 -28.86 43.15
N LEU A 7 -6.57 -28.12 42.18
CA LEU A 7 -6.08 -28.04 40.82
C LEU A 7 -4.81 -27.16 40.81
N LEU A 8 -3.66 -27.73 40.45
CA LEU A 8 -2.47 -26.96 40.10
C LEU A 8 -2.72 -26.29 38.73
N MET A 9 -2.86 -24.97 38.71
CA MET A 9 -2.72 -24.17 37.49
C MET A 9 -1.23 -24.05 37.18
N GLY A 10 -0.78 -24.76 36.14
CA GLY A 10 0.52 -24.53 35.53
C GLY A 10 0.47 -23.25 34.70
N LEU A 11 1.41 -22.33 34.93
CA LEU A 11 1.73 -21.24 34.02
C LEU A 11 2.19 -21.85 32.69
N ALA A 12 1.34 -21.81 31.67
CA ALA A 12 1.76 -21.96 30.29
C ALA A 12 2.28 -20.60 29.82
N VAL A 13 3.59 -20.38 29.94
CA VAL A 13 4.28 -19.33 29.19
C VAL A 13 4.23 -19.76 27.73
N GLY A 14 3.28 -19.20 26.98
CA GLY A 14 3.18 -19.41 25.54
C GLY A 14 4.43 -18.86 24.87
N LEU A 15 5.21 -19.74 24.24
CA LEU A 15 6.26 -19.33 23.30
C LEU A 15 5.59 -18.55 22.17
N VAL A 16 5.85 -17.24 22.10
CA VAL A 16 5.59 -16.44 20.91
C VAL A 16 6.52 -16.98 19.81
N PRO A 17 6.00 -17.36 18.62
CA PRO A 17 6.87 -17.78 17.53
C PRO A 17 7.74 -16.60 17.11
N ALA A 18 9.03 -16.85 16.89
CA ALA A 18 9.96 -15.82 16.41
C ALA A 18 9.46 -15.27 15.07
N LEU A 19 9.32 -13.94 15.00
CA LEU A 19 8.95 -13.20 13.80
C LEU A 19 9.99 -13.45 12.69
N PRO A 20 9.57 -13.50 11.40
CA PRO A 20 10.50 -13.61 10.28
C PRO A 20 11.50 -12.43 10.29
N ALA A 21 12.72 -12.65 9.77
CA ALA A 21 13.84 -11.71 9.88
C ALA A 21 13.58 -10.27 9.34
N GLY A 22 12.56 -10.09 8.48
CA GLY A 22 12.12 -8.78 8.00
C GLY A 22 11.19 -8.03 8.97
N ALA A 23 10.39 -8.76 9.76
CA ALA A 23 9.43 -8.20 10.71
C ALA A 23 10.09 -7.70 12.00
N GLY A 24 11.22 -8.30 12.41
CA GLY A 24 12.03 -7.80 13.53
C GLY A 24 12.54 -6.37 13.28
N ARG A 25 13.08 -6.09 12.08
CA ARG A 25 13.53 -4.73 11.71
C ARG A 25 12.40 -3.71 11.67
N LEU A 26 11.19 -4.13 11.29
CA LEU A 26 10.01 -3.26 11.26
C LEU A 26 9.56 -2.92 12.69
N ALA A 27 9.42 -3.92 13.57
CA ALA A 27 9.00 -3.68 14.95
C ALA A 27 9.96 -2.75 15.72
N ASP A 28 11.27 -2.93 15.53
CA ASP A 28 12.32 -2.09 16.13
C ASP A 28 12.17 -0.62 15.72
N SER A 29 11.73 -0.36 14.48
CA SER A 29 11.55 0.99 13.93
C SER A 29 10.26 1.70 14.39
N LEU A 30 9.38 1.02 15.13
CA LEU A 30 8.07 1.56 15.56
C LEU A 30 8.07 2.06 17.01
N GLY A 31 9.24 2.17 17.66
CA GLY A 31 9.38 2.73 19.01
C GLY A 31 8.68 1.91 20.11
N LEU A 32 8.47 0.61 19.89
CA LEU A 32 7.71 -0.25 20.81
C LEU A 32 8.42 -0.53 22.13
N ASP A 33 9.74 -0.38 22.17
CA ASP A 33 10.56 -0.68 23.35
C ASP A 33 10.85 0.54 24.23
N SER A 34 10.23 1.69 23.96
CA SER A 34 10.42 2.89 24.79
C SER A 34 9.77 2.75 26.17
N ASP A 35 10.39 3.36 27.19
CA ASP A 35 9.88 3.37 28.57
C ASP A 35 8.45 3.94 28.66
N VAL A 36 8.11 4.88 27.78
CA VAL A 36 6.77 5.49 27.71
C VAL A 36 5.73 4.48 27.26
N VAL A 37 6.04 3.67 26.24
CA VAL A 37 5.15 2.60 25.75
C VAL A 37 5.00 1.51 26.82
N GLN A 38 6.06 1.17 27.55
CA GLN A 38 5.96 0.22 28.67
C GLN A 38 5.07 0.70 29.82
N GLN A 39 4.90 2.01 29.96
CA GLN A 39 4.08 2.65 30.99
C GLN A 39 2.71 3.10 30.45
N GLU A 40 2.33 2.71 29.23
CA GLU A 40 1.14 3.23 28.56
C GLU A 40 -0.15 2.96 29.36
N GLY A 41 -0.21 1.86 30.13
CA GLY A 41 -1.33 1.49 31.00
C GLY A 41 -1.65 2.52 32.10
N GLY A 42 -0.70 3.40 32.44
CA GLY A 42 -0.87 4.48 33.42
C GLY A 42 -1.60 5.71 32.89
N TYR A 43 -1.83 5.79 31.58
CA TYR A 43 -2.50 6.93 30.93
C TYR A 43 -3.90 6.53 30.49
N THR A 44 -4.89 7.39 30.77
CA THR A 44 -6.27 7.16 30.39
C THR A 44 -6.54 7.68 28.99
N CYS A 45 -7.08 6.83 28.11
CA CYS A 45 -7.75 7.23 26.87
C CYS A 45 -9.23 6.87 26.96
N VAL A 46 -9.85 7.19 28.09
CA VAL A 46 -11.27 6.90 28.32
C VAL A 46 -12.08 8.08 27.76
N PRO A 47 -13.12 7.82 26.96
CA PRO A 47 -13.98 8.87 26.43
C PRO A 47 -14.57 9.71 27.57
N LEU A 48 -14.75 11.02 27.35
CA LEU A 48 -15.61 11.81 28.21
C LEU A 48 -17.02 11.20 28.18
N PRO A 49 -17.72 11.09 29.33
CA PRO A 49 -19.11 10.65 29.32
C PRO A 49 -19.92 11.51 28.36
N PRO A 50 -20.90 10.93 27.64
CA PRO A 50 -21.67 11.67 26.64
C PRO A 50 -22.29 12.92 27.29
N PRO A 51 -22.31 14.07 26.59
CA PRO A 51 -22.96 15.25 27.10
C PRO A 51 -24.43 14.91 27.42
N PRO A 52 -24.99 15.47 28.51
CA PRO A 52 -26.40 15.25 28.81
C PRO A 52 -27.24 15.67 27.60
N PRO A 53 -28.30 14.90 27.26
CA PRO A 53 -29.15 15.23 26.12
C PRO A 53 -29.65 16.67 26.27
N PRO A 54 -29.74 17.45 25.17
CA PRO A 54 -30.23 18.82 25.23
C PRO A 54 -31.60 18.81 25.92
N ALA A 55 -31.79 19.73 26.86
CA ALA A 55 -33.05 19.86 27.57
C ALA A 55 -34.18 19.95 26.54
N GLN A 56 -35.05 18.94 26.51
CA GLN A 56 -36.27 19.01 25.70
C GLN A 56 -37.16 20.05 26.35
N HIS A 57 -37.11 21.28 25.81
CA HIS A 57 -38.23 22.18 25.98
C HIS A 57 -39.38 21.58 25.19
N SER A 58 -40.37 21.03 25.90
CA SER A 58 -41.69 20.83 25.32
C SER A 58 -42.12 22.17 24.75
N GLY A 59 -42.10 22.29 23.42
CA GLY A 59 -42.85 23.32 22.75
C GLY A 59 -44.30 23.02 23.07
N ALA A 60 -44.84 23.69 24.10
CA ALA A 60 -46.27 23.72 24.32
C ALA A 60 -46.86 24.25 23.01
N GLU A 61 -47.47 23.35 22.25
CA GLU A 61 -48.34 23.71 21.14
C GLU A 61 -49.46 24.56 21.74
N GLY A 62 -49.28 25.88 21.67
CA GLY A 62 -50.36 26.82 21.91
C GLY A 62 -51.40 26.58 20.84
N MET A 63 -52.44 25.80 21.17
CA MET A 63 -53.60 25.59 20.32
C MET A 63 -54.18 26.97 19.95
N PRO A 64 -54.10 27.40 18.68
CA PRO A 64 -54.72 28.66 18.30
C PRO A 64 -56.24 28.49 18.38
N PRO A 65 -57.00 29.41 18.99
CA PRO A 65 -58.45 29.36 18.95
C PRO A 65 -58.90 29.60 17.49
N LEU A 66 -59.40 28.56 16.84
CA LEU A 66 -60.05 28.62 15.52
C LEU A 66 -61.57 28.74 15.71
N PRO A 67 -62.27 29.43 14.79
CA PRO A 67 -62.36 29.01 13.40
C PRO A 67 -61.82 30.08 12.44
N LEU A 68 -60.67 29.81 11.83
CA LEU A 68 -60.29 30.44 10.56
C LEU A 68 -60.24 29.35 9.47
N PRO A 69 -60.67 29.66 8.24
CA PRO A 69 -60.77 28.70 7.16
C PRO A 69 -59.37 28.17 6.82
N ALA A 70 -59.23 26.83 6.79
CA ALA A 70 -57.99 26.15 6.47
C ALA A 70 -57.62 26.40 4.99
N VAL A 71 -56.75 27.38 4.76
CA VAL A 71 -56.00 27.46 3.50
C VAL A 71 -54.85 26.46 3.60
N PRO A 72 -54.68 25.53 2.63
CA PRO A 72 -53.58 24.58 2.67
C PRO A 72 -52.25 25.34 2.63
N LEU A 73 -51.52 25.36 3.75
CA LEU A 73 -50.14 25.83 3.75
C LEU A 73 -49.36 24.91 2.80
N ARG A 74 -48.79 25.50 1.76
CA ARG A 74 -47.91 24.80 0.81
C ARG A 74 -46.68 24.35 1.60
N ARG A 75 -46.68 23.11 2.08
CA ARG A 75 -45.47 22.47 2.62
C ARG A 75 -44.47 22.38 1.48
N THR A 76 -43.54 23.32 1.45
CA THR A 76 -42.25 23.09 0.79
C THR A 76 -41.54 22.04 1.62
N GLU A 77 -41.79 20.75 1.34
CA GLU A 77 -40.91 19.70 1.81
C GLU A 77 -39.52 20.02 1.28
N LYS A 78 -38.64 20.47 2.18
CA LYS A 78 -37.24 20.62 1.90
C LYS A 78 -36.75 19.22 1.56
N LYS A 79 -36.63 18.90 0.28
CA LYS A 79 -36.08 17.62 -0.17
C LYS A 79 -34.72 17.50 0.50
N ASN A 80 -34.57 16.53 1.40
CA ASN A 80 -33.27 16.25 1.97
C ASN A 80 -32.33 15.95 0.80
N PRO A 81 -31.15 16.58 0.74
CA PRO A 81 -30.19 16.23 -0.29
C PRO A 81 -29.91 14.72 -0.23
N PRO A 82 -29.58 14.09 -1.37
CA PRO A 82 -29.23 12.68 -1.39
C PRO A 82 -28.12 12.41 -0.37
N ARG A 83 -28.24 11.32 0.38
CA ARG A 83 -27.20 10.94 1.35
C ARG A 83 -25.89 10.73 0.60
N PRO A 84 -24.77 11.32 1.06
CA PRO A 84 -23.47 11.06 0.46
C PRO A 84 -23.15 9.57 0.44
N PRO A 85 -22.46 9.06 -0.60
CA PRO A 85 -22.07 7.66 -0.65
C PRO A 85 -21.16 7.29 0.52
N VAL A 86 -21.28 6.05 0.99
CA VAL A 86 -20.42 5.53 2.06
C VAL A 86 -19.01 5.33 1.50
N LEU A 87 -18.01 5.92 2.15
CA LEU A 87 -16.59 5.71 1.81
C LEU A 87 -15.92 4.73 2.76
N ILE A 88 -16.23 4.85 4.05
CA ILE A 88 -15.54 4.16 5.14
C ILE A 88 -16.54 3.50 6.10
N ALA A 89 -16.31 2.23 6.42
CA ALA A 89 -17.03 1.51 7.46
C ALA A 89 -16.09 1.17 8.60
N LYS A 90 -16.43 1.63 9.81
CA LYS A 90 -15.72 1.30 11.04
C LYS A 90 -16.15 -0.07 11.54
N ILE A 91 -15.19 -0.95 11.78
CA ILE A 91 -15.42 -2.31 12.26
C ILE A 91 -15.81 -2.26 13.75
N ALA A 92 -17.03 -2.68 14.06
CA ALA A 92 -17.56 -2.75 15.40
C ALA A 92 -17.30 -4.12 16.03
N THR A 93 -16.72 -4.13 17.22
CA THR A 93 -16.52 -5.32 18.05
C THR A 93 -17.44 -5.31 19.27
N ALA A 94 -17.42 -6.38 20.06
CA ALA A 94 -18.24 -6.48 21.27
C ALA A 94 -17.88 -5.42 22.33
N ASP A 95 -16.61 -5.06 22.43
CA ASP A 95 -16.14 -4.07 23.42
C ASP A 95 -16.14 -2.66 22.83
N LYS A 96 -17.22 -1.92 23.07
CA LYS A 96 -17.34 -0.52 22.64
C LYS A 96 -16.26 0.39 23.23
N GLY A 97 -15.71 0.05 24.40
CA GLY A 97 -14.63 0.81 25.04
C GLY A 97 -13.28 0.68 24.33
N ASP A 98 -13.14 -0.31 23.44
CA ASP A 98 -11.98 -0.51 22.60
C ASP A 98 -12.16 0.20 21.25
N TRP A 99 -13.06 -0.32 20.40
CA TRP A 99 -13.17 0.12 19.00
C TRP A 99 -13.82 1.50 18.82
N ALA A 100 -14.64 1.95 19.78
CA ALA A 100 -15.39 3.20 19.69
C ALA A 100 -14.98 4.23 20.76
N THR A 101 -13.71 4.20 21.17
CA THR A 101 -13.12 5.24 22.02
C THR A 101 -13.31 6.63 21.42
N ASN A 102 -13.10 6.72 20.11
CA ASN A 102 -13.24 7.95 19.32
C ASN A 102 -14.44 7.77 18.39
N PRO A 103 -15.69 7.88 18.87
CA PRO A 103 -16.87 7.56 18.08
C PRO A 103 -17.10 8.57 16.94
N GLY A 104 -16.56 9.78 17.04
CA GLY A 104 -16.72 10.83 16.03
C GLY A 104 -15.59 10.91 15.02
N ASP A 105 -14.55 10.08 15.11
CA ASP A 105 -13.33 10.17 14.29
C ASP A 105 -13.60 10.32 12.78
N THR A 106 -14.13 9.27 12.15
CA THR A 106 -14.39 9.24 10.71
C THR A 106 -15.45 10.25 10.30
N GLU A 107 -16.48 10.46 11.12
CA GLU A 107 -17.55 11.41 10.81
C GLU A 107 -17.04 12.86 10.82
N ASN A 108 -16.22 13.22 11.80
CA ASN A 108 -15.63 14.54 11.92
C ASN A 108 -14.59 14.80 10.82
N LEU A 109 -13.78 13.80 10.45
CA LEU A 109 -12.87 13.91 9.30
C LEU A 109 -13.67 14.18 8.01
N LEU A 110 -14.70 13.38 7.72
CA LEU A 110 -15.50 13.54 6.51
C LEU A 110 -16.28 14.86 6.49
N ARG A 111 -16.76 15.33 7.65
CA ARG A 111 -17.38 16.64 7.79
C ARG A 111 -16.40 17.76 7.49
N TRP A 112 -15.20 17.69 8.05
CA TRP A 112 -14.13 18.66 7.78
C TRP A 112 -13.73 18.68 6.30
N MET A 113 -13.67 17.50 5.65
CA MET A 113 -13.42 17.40 4.21
C MET A 113 -14.56 18.01 3.38
N ALA A 114 -15.82 17.81 3.76
CA ALA A 114 -16.95 18.44 3.08
C ALA A 114 -16.91 19.97 3.21
N GLU A 115 -16.60 20.48 4.39
CA GLU A 115 -16.54 21.93 4.67
C GLU A 115 -15.33 22.61 4.01
N THR A 116 -14.18 21.95 3.99
CA THR A 116 -12.90 22.57 3.56
C THR A 116 -12.56 22.26 2.10
N LEU A 117 -12.93 21.07 1.62
CA LEU A 117 -12.51 20.54 0.32
C LEU A 117 -13.67 20.33 -0.65
N ASP A 118 -14.92 20.58 -0.24
CA ASP A 118 -16.15 20.33 -1.02
C ASP A 118 -16.34 18.86 -1.42
N VAL A 119 -15.75 17.93 -0.66
CA VAL A 119 -15.82 16.48 -0.91
C VAL A 119 -16.80 15.82 0.05
N HIS A 120 -17.86 15.22 -0.49
CA HIS A 120 -18.99 14.72 0.29
C HIS A 120 -19.05 13.19 0.32
N PHE A 121 -18.71 12.60 1.47
CA PHE A 121 -18.85 11.18 1.76
C PHE A 121 -19.52 10.95 3.13
N SER A 122 -19.98 9.72 3.38
CA SER A 122 -20.46 9.29 4.69
C SER A 122 -19.66 8.11 5.23
N SER A 123 -19.75 7.92 6.55
CA SER A 123 -19.23 6.74 7.24
C SER A 123 -20.37 5.91 7.83
N MET A 124 -20.09 4.66 8.16
CA MET A 124 -21.00 3.79 8.89
C MET A 124 -20.23 2.86 9.82
N ASN A 125 -20.94 2.17 10.72
CA ASN A 125 -20.37 1.08 11.52
C ASN A 125 -20.86 -0.26 10.97
N LEU A 126 -20.02 -1.29 11.05
CA LEU A 126 -20.34 -2.62 10.56
C LEU A 126 -19.72 -3.68 11.48
N PRO A 127 -20.47 -4.73 11.90
CA PRO A 127 -19.93 -5.80 12.74
C PRO A 127 -18.73 -6.49 12.10
N GLU A 128 -17.74 -6.92 12.90
CA GLU A 128 -16.50 -7.55 12.40
C GLU A 128 -16.72 -8.81 11.57
N ASP A 129 -17.85 -9.50 11.75
CA ASP A 129 -18.21 -10.69 10.98
C ASP A 129 -18.92 -10.39 9.66
N GLN A 130 -19.31 -9.13 9.39
CA GLN A 130 -20.10 -8.73 8.21
C GLN A 130 -19.26 -8.08 7.11
N ILE A 131 -18.03 -8.54 6.92
CA ILE A 131 -17.13 -8.04 5.87
C ILE A 131 -17.86 -8.05 4.50
N PRO A 132 -17.95 -6.89 3.81
CA PRO A 132 -18.67 -6.79 2.55
C PRO A 132 -17.99 -7.63 1.47
N ALA A 133 -18.81 -8.30 0.64
CA ALA A 133 -18.30 -9.07 -0.48
C ALA A 133 -17.80 -8.18 -1.64
N ASP A 134 -18.42 -7.01 -1.81
CA ASP A 134 -18.09 -6.07 -2.89
C ASP A 134 -17.47 -4.77 -2.32
N PRO A 135 -16.18 -4.50 -2.55
CA PRO A 135 -15.53 -3.27 -2.10
C PRO A 135 -16.04 -2.01 -2.80
N ARG A 136 -16.89 -2.12 -3.83
CA ARG A 136 -17.52 -0.94 -4.44
C ARG A 136 -18.62 -0.34 -3.55
N GLU A 137 -19.24 -1.14 -2.70
CA GLU A 137 -20.28 -0.65 -1.78
C GLU A 137 -19.65 0.07 -0.59
N ILE A 138 -18.58 -0.53 -0.04
CA ILE A 138 -17.82 -0.01 1.08
C ILE A 138 -16.33 -0.12 0.71
N PRO A 139 -15.71 0.97 0.20
CA PRO A 139 -14.31 0.96 -0.27
C PRO A 139 -13.26 0.78 0.82
N VAL A 140 -13.58 1.23 2.04
CA VAL A 140 -12.63 1.24 3.16
C VAL A 140 -13.25 0.60 4.38
N LEU A 141 -12.56 -0.39 4.93
CA LEU A 141 -12.80 -0.90 6.28
C LEU A 141 -11.78 -0.27 7.21
N TYR A 142 -12.22 0.17 8.38
CA TYR A 142 -11.39 0.85 9.36
C TYR A 142 -11.56 0.21 10.72
N ARG A 143 -10.45 -0.18 11.34
CA ARG A 143 -10.41 -0.71 12.70
C ARG A 143 -9.44 0.12 13.51
N THR A 144 -9.91 0.66 14.62
CA THR A 144 -9.10 1.31 15.64
C THR A 144 -9.35 0.61 16.98
N GLY A 145 -8.43 0.73 17.92
CA GLY A 145 -8.54 0.12 19.24
C GLY A 145 -7.28 0.27 20.07
N HIS A 146 -7.38 -0.19 21.31
CA HIS A 146 -6.34 -0.21 22.33
C HIS A 146 -5.83 -1.62 22.62
N GLU A 147 -6.72 -2.60 22.61
CA GLU A 147 -6.45 -3.94 23.11
C GLU A 147 -5.89 -4.87 22.03
N ALA A 148 -5.26 -5.95 22.49
CA ALA A 148 -4.86 -7.04 21.61
C ALA A 148 -6.11 -7.64 20.94
N PHE A 149 -5.99 -7.95 19.65
CA PHE A 149 -7.05 -8.57 18.88
C PHE A 149 -6.51 -9.65 17.94
N ALA A 150 -7.43 -10.49 17.47
CA ALA A 150 -7.16 -11.42 16.37
C ALA A 150 -8.43 -11.60 15.56
N PHE A 151 -8.30 -11.71 14.24
CA PHE A 151 -9.44 -12.06 13.39
C PHE A 151 -9.71 -13.56 13.48
N SER A 152 -10.98 -13.93 13.54
CA SER A 152 -11.34 -15.35 13.36
C SER A 152 -10.90 -15.82 11.96
N PRO A 153 -10.59 -17.12 11.76
CA PRO A 153 -10.19 -17.63 10.45
C PRO A 153 -11.16 -17.26 9.32
N ALA A 154 -12.47 -17.30 9.60
CA ALA A 154 -13.51 -16.94 8.63
C ALA A 154 -13.53 -15.45 8.29
N VAL A 155 -13.29 -14.57 9.27
CA VAL A 155 -13.17 -13.12 9.03
C VAL A 155 -11.91 -12.82 8.23
N ARG A 156 -10.79 -13.47 8.55
CA ARG A 156 -9.52 -13.31 7.84
C ARG A 156 -9.64 -13.71 6.37
N GLU A 157 -10.31 -14.83 6.08
CA GLU A 157 -10.58 -15.27 4.70
C GLU A 157 -11.42 -14.23 3.93
N ARG A 158 -12.49 -13.71 4.53
CA ARG A 158 -13.33 -12.67 3.90
C ARG A 158 -12.56 -11.36 3.70
N LEU A 159 -11.78 -10.92 4.67
CA LEU A 159 -10.94 -9.73 4.57
C LEU A 159 -9.90 -9.90 3.46
N ARG A 160 -9.24 -11.05 3.36
CA ARG A 160 -8.30 -11.34 2.27
C ARG A 160 -8.98 -11.25 0.91
N ALA A 161 -10.15 -11.86 0.75
CA ALA A 161 -10.92 -11.77 -0.50
C ALA A 161 -11.34 -10.32 -0.81
N TYR A 162 -11.80 -9.57 0.19
CA TYR A 162 -12.16 -8.15 0.07
C TYR A 162 -10.97 -7.29 -0.38
N LEU A 163 -9.79 -7.50 0.21
CA LEU A 163 -8.55 -6.82 -0.17
C LEU A 163 -8.12 -7.19 -1.61
N LEU A 164 -8.14 -8.47 -1.98
CA LEU A 164 -7.82 -8.87 -3.35
C LEU A 164 -8.83 -8.34 -4.38
N GLY A 165 -10.09 -8.15 -3.97
CA GLY A 165 -11.17 -7.58 -4.78
C GLY A 165 -11.09 -6.06 -4.98
N GLY A 166 -10.13 -5.37 -4.35
CA GLY A 166 -9.94 -3.92 -4.48
C GLY A 166 -10.31 -3.09 -3.25
N GLY A 167 -10.76 -3.73 -2.17
CA GLY A 167 -11.03 -3.07 -0.90
C GLY A 167 -9.76 -2.65 -0.16
N THR A 168 -9.91 -1.78 0.84
CA THR A 168 -8.79 -1.30 1.67
C THR A 168 -9.10 -1.49 3.14
N LEU A 169 -8.12 -1.95 3.92
CA LEU A 169 -8.18 -2.01 5.38
C LEU A 169 -7.27 -0.94 5.99
N ILE A 170 -7.81 -0.12 6.89
CA ILE A 170 -7.04 0.80 7.74
C ILE A 170 -7.07 0.26 9.16
N LEU A 171 -5.89 0.10 9.74
CA LEU A 171 -5.67 -0.20 11.15
C LEU A 171 -5.08 1.05 11.81
N ASP A 172 -5.58 1.42 12.98
CA ASP A 172 -5.10 2.57 13.75
C ASP A 172 -4.94 2.18 15.21
N ALA A 173 -3.73 2.31 15.74
CA ALA A 173 -3.49 2.10 17.16
C ALA A 173 -3.95 3.33 17.94
N CYS A 174 -5.19 3.31 18.44
CA CYS A 174 -5.73 4.39 19.26
C CYS A 174 -4.82 4.60 20.47
N CYS A 175 -4.44 5.85 20.73
CA CYS A 175 -3.43 6.22 21.71
C CYS A 175 -2.12 5.41 21.63
N GLY A 176 -1.77 4.86 20.46
CA GLY A 176 -0.50 4.17 20.20
C GLY A 176 -0.25 2.91 21.04
N ARG A 177 -1.29 2.23 21.52
CA ARG A 177 -1.19 1.06 22.42
C ARG A 177 -0.41 -0.10 21.82
N ARG A 178 0.59 -0.59 22.54
CA ARG A 178 1.46 -1.70 22.12
C ARG A 178 0.68 -2.97 21.80
N ALA A 179 -0.30 -3.33 22.62
CA ALA A 179 -1.10 -4.54 22.43
C ALA A 179 -1.82 -4.56 21.06
N PHE A 180 -2.43 -3.43 20.67
CA PHE A 180 -3.04 -3.30 19.35
C PHE A 180 -1.99 -3.33 18.24
N VAL A 181 -0.84 -2.66 18.42
CA VAL A 181 0.23 -2.62 17.40
C VAL A 181 0.75 -4.03 17.08
N GLU A 182 1.06 -4.83 18.10
CA GLU A 182 1.57 -6.20 17.93
C GLU A 182 0.54 -7.09 17.21
N SER A 183 -0.74 -6.97 17.58
CA SER A 183 -1.85 -7.64 16.91
C SER A 183 -2.03 -7.17 15.46
N ALA A 184 -1.94 -5.88 15.18
CA ALA A 184 -2.10 -5.32 13.84
C ALA A 184 -1.01 -5.85 12.88
N LEU A 185 0.26 -5.82 13.30
CA LEU A 185 1.37 -6.35 12.50
C LEU A 185 1.20 -7.86 12.25
N THR A 186 0.82 -8.61 13.29
CA THR A 186 0.56 -10.05 13.17
C THR A 186 -0.57 -10.34 12.19
N GLU A 187 -1.69 -9.62 12.27
CA GLU A 187 -2.81 -9.82 11.35
C GLU A 187 -2.50 -9.37 9.92
N MET A 188 -1.71 -8.31 9.74
CA MET A 188 -1.21 -7.89 8.42
C MET A 188 -0.44 -9.01 7.72
N GLU A 189 0.49 -9.65 8.42
CA GLU A 189 1.24 -10.80 7.90
C GLU A 189 0.35 -12.02 7.62
N GLN A 190 -0.66 -12.28 8.47
CA GLN A 190 -1.57 -13.41 8.26
C GLN A 190 -2.59 -13.18 7.13
N LEU A 191 -2.98 -11.92 6.87
CA LEU A 191 -3.89 -11.57 5.78
C LEU A 191 -3.23 -11.77 4.41
N LEU A 192 -1.96 -11.36 4.28
CA LEU A 192 -1.21 -11.38 3.02
C LEU A 192 0.21 -11.95 3.23
N PRO A 193 0.37 -13.24 3.59
CA PRO A 193 1.67 -13.83 3.94
C PRO A 193 2.69 -13.80 2.81
N GLU A 194 2.23 -13.67 1.57
CA GLU A 194 3.08 -13.55 0.39
C GLU A 194 3.63 -12.12 0.16
N ARG A 195 3.18 -11.13 0.94
CA ARG A 195 3.53 -9.71 0.80
C ARG A 195 3.96 -9.13 2.15
N PRO A 196 5.26 -8.84 2.34
CA PRO A 196 5.74 -8.31 3.62
C PRO A 196 5.23 -6.88 3.87
N PRO A 197 4.83 -6.53 5.11
CA PRO A 197 4.58 -5.15 5.49
C PRO A 197 5.85 -4.29 5.38
N TYR A 198 5.69 -3.01 5.06
CA TYR A 198 6.80 -2.05 4.92
C TYR A 198 6.44 -0.67 5.46
N LEU A 199 7.44 0.13 5.82
CA LEU A 199 7.24 1.54 6.17
C LEU A 199 7.07 2.38 4.90
N LEU A 200 5.98 3.14 4.85
CA LEU A 200 5.77 4.13 3.81
C LEU A 200 6.80 5.26 3.92
N THR A 201 7.46 5.53 2.81
CA THR A 201 8.36 6.65 2.60
C THR A 201 7.60 7.85 2.04
N LEU A 202 8.15 9.07 2.21
CA LEU A 202 7.44 10.29 1.78
C LEU A 202 7.19 10.36 0.28
N ASP A 203 7.92 9.64 -0.57
CA ASP A 203 7.60 9.53 -2.01
C ASP A 203 6.32 8.73 -2.30
N HIS A 204 5.73 8.09 -1.28
CA HIS A 204 4.49 7.36 -1.43
C HIS A 204 3.34 8.30 -1.85
N PRO A 205 2.49 7.95 -2.82
CA PRO A 205 1.49 8.86 -3.38
C PRO A 205 0.47 9.33 -2.37
N VAL A 206 0.23 8.55 -1.31
CA VAL A 206 -0.64 8.98 -0.21
C VAL A 206 -0.20 10.34 0.35
N PHE A 207 1.09 10.68 0.33
CA PHE A 207 1.58 11.98 0.82
C PHE A 207 1.44 13.12 -0.21
N HIS A 208 0.97 12.83 -1.43
CA HIS A 208 0.86 13.79 -2.52
C HIS A 208 -0.49 13.75 -3.26
N SER A 209 -1.48 13.01 -2.75
CA SER A 209 -2.76 12.80 -3.42
C SER A 209 -3.68 14.01 -3.41
N PHE A 210 -3.64 14.83 -2.34
CA PHE A 210 -4.46 16.04 -2.25
C PHE A 210 -3.62 17.25 -1.82
N HIS A 211 -2.99 17.15 -0.65
CA HIS A 211 -1.91 18.02 -0.19
C HIS A 211 -0.56 17.41 -0.55
N ASP A 212 0.42 18.28 -0.85
CA ASP A 212 1.82 17.92 -0.98
C ASP A 212 2.48 17.96 0.40
N ILE A 213 2.48 16.82 1.09
CA ILE A 213 2.96 16.70 2.47
C ILE A 213 4.48 16.63 2.50
N LYS A 214 5.10 17.54 3.24
CA LYS A 214 6.54 17.62 3.43
C LYS A 214 6.91 17.10 4.82
N PRO A 215 8.21 16.81 5.08
CA PRO A 215 8.64 16.42 6.42
C PRO A 215 8.19 17.41 7.51
N ALA A 216 8.12 18.71 7.21
CA ALA A 216 7.69 19.72 8.17
C ALA A 216 6.21 19.62 8.58
N ASP A 217 5.37 18.91 7.82
CA ASP A 217 3.93 18.75 8.04
C ASP A 217 3.61 17.48 8.85
N ILE A 218 4.56 16.54 8.97
CA ILE A 218 4.43 15.36 9.83
C ILE A 218 4.85 15.72 11.25
N ARG A 219 3.86 15.91 12.12
CA ARG A 219 4.05 16.33 13.51
C ARG A 219 3.34 15.40 14.48
N TYR A 220 4.03 15.12 15.58
CA TYR A 220 3.56 14.23 16.63
C TYR A 220 3.22 14.97 17.92
N ARG A 221 2.33 14.41 18.72
CA ARG A 221 2.02 14.95 20.05
C ARG A 221 3.21 14.76 21.00
N PRO A 222 3.31 15.55 22.10
CA PRO A 222 4.44 15.48 23.03
C PRO A 222 4.74 14.08 23.56
N TRP A 223 3.71 13.27 23.85
CA TRP A 223 3.89 11.91 24.37
C TRP A 223 4.31 10.91 23.30
N ALA A 224 3.84 11.05 22.07
CA ALA A 224 4.34 10.26 20.93
C ALA A 224 5.85 10.52 20.72
N ARG A 225 6.30 11.78 20.76
CA ARG A 225 7.74 12.11 20.67
C ARG A 225 8.56 11.48 21.79
N LYS A 226 8.06 11.54 23.03
CA LYS A 226 8.72 10.86 24.17
C LYS A 226 8.75 9.34 24.02
N ALA A 227 7.78 8.77 23.31
CA ALA A 227 7.71 7.35 22.98
C ALA A 227 8.57 6.95 21.76
N GLY A 228 9.25 7.90 21.11
CA GLY A 228 10.14 7.65 19.98
C GLY A 228 9.61 8.06 18.62
N ALA A 229 8.47 8.77 18.54
CA ALA A 229 8.01 9.34 17.28
C ALA A 229 8.95 10.47 16.82
N GLU A 230 9.36 10.44 15.56
CA GLU A 230 10.25 11.44 14.96
C GLU A 230 9.49 12.31 13.97
N ASP A 231 9.39 13.62 14.25
CA ASP A 231 8.78 14.57 13.32
C ASP A 231 9.45 14.48 11.92
N GLY A 232 8.64 14.52 10.87
CA GLY A 232 9.09 14.33 9.49
C GLY A 232 9.19 12.88 9.02
N VAL A 233 9.08 11.90 9.90
CA VAL A 233 9.01 10.47 9.54
C VAL A 233 7.56 10.02 9.63
N PRO A 234 6.90 9.53 8.56
CA PRO A 234 5.47 9.20 8.61
C PRO A 234 5.09 8.06 9.56
N ALA A 235 5.97 7.05 9.72
CA ALA A 235 5.75 5.86 10.53
C ALA A 235 4.40 5.14 10.27
N ILE A 236 3.97 5.12 9.00
CA ILE A 236 2.80 4.37 8.52
C ILE A 236 3.30 3.08 7.89
N VAL A 237 2.71 1.95 8.26
CA VAL A 237 3.02 0.64 7.67
C VAL A 237 2.01 0.33 6.57
N GLY A 238 2.47 -0.22 5.46
CA GLY A 238 1.64 -0.61 4.33
C GLY A 238 1.84 -2.06 3.90
N ILE A 239 0.83 -2.62 3.25
CA ILE A 239 0.98 -3.76 2.34
C ILE A 239 0.41 -3.38 0.99
N ASP A 240 1.22 -3.51 -0.06
CA ASP A 240 0.78 -3.29 -1.42
C ASP A 240 0.15 -4.54 -2.01
N ILE A 241 -0.97 -4.39 -2.73
CA ILE A 241 -1.49 -5.36 -3.69
C ILE A 241 -1.38 -4.69 -5.06
N GLU A 242 -0.67 -5.33 -5.98
CA GLU A 242 -0.31 -4.70 -7.25
C GLU A 242 0.40 -3.34 -7.01
N CYS A 243 -0.10 -2.23 -7.58
CA CYS A 243 0.43 -0.87 -7.39
C CYS A 243 -0.28 -0.02 -6.34
N ARG A 244 -1.23 -0.59 -5.59
CA ARG A 244 -1.95 0.13 -4.53
C ARG A 244 -1.62 -0.42 -3.16
N THR A 245 -1.55 0.44 -2.15
CA THR A 245 -1.50 0.03 -0.75
C THR A 245 -2.91 -0.39 -0.34
N ALA A 246 -3.07 -1.68 -0.05
CA ALA A 246 -4.37 -2.29 0.29
C ALA A 246 -4.61 -2.34 1.80
N VAL A 247 -3.53 -2.38 2.59
CA VAL A 247 -3.61 -2.32 4.04
C VAL A 247 -2.74 -1.18 4.53
N PHE A 248 -3.31 -0.27 5.31
CA PHE A 248 -2.61 0.79 6.02
C PHE A 248 -2.65 0.52 7.51
N PHE A 249 -1.54 0.75 8.19
CA PHE A 249 -1.47 0.70 9.64
C PHE A 249 -0.79 1.94 10.19
N PHE A 250 -1.54 2.72 10.97
CA PHE A 250 -1.07 3.89 11.69
C PHE A 250 -0.60 3.46 13.08
N ARG A 251 0.73 3.39 13.25
CA ARG A 251 1.38 3.11 14.54
C ARG A 251 1.09 4.21 15.56
N TRP A 252 1.10 5.45 15.10
CA TRP A 252 0.78 6.63 15.88
C TRP A 252 -0.65 7.05 15.55
N ASP A 253 -1.44 7.21 16.60
CA ASP A 253 -2.86 7.47 16.53
C ASP A 253 -3.21 8.67 15.63
N VAL A 254 -4.10 8.45 14.67
CA VAL A 254 -4.75 9.52 13.88
C VAL A 254 -6.20 9.76 14.29
N SER A 255 -6.85 8.78 14.92
CA SER A 255 -8.25 8.85 15.36
C SER A 255 -8.51 9.96 16.39
N CYS A 256 -7.57 10.23 17.31
CA CYS A 256 -7.68 11.37 18.24
C CYS A 256 -7.66 12.72 17.53
N GLY A 257 -6.85 12.86 16.48
CA GLY A 257 -6.86 14.08 15.66
C GLY A 257 -8.13 14.19 14.80
N TRP A 258 -8.60 13.08 14.23
CA TRP A 258 -9.85 13.06 13.47
C TRP A 258 -11.08 13.39 14.32
N ASP A 259 -11.12 12.93 15.57
CA ASP A 259 -12.18 13.25 16.53
C ASP A 259 -11.97 14.60 17.25
N ALA A 260 -10.95 15.36 16.86
CA ALA A 260 -10.60 16.68 17.42
C ALA A 260 -10.37 16.67 18.95
N LEU A 261 -9.87 15.56 19.50
CA LEU A 261 -9.54 15.43 20.92
C LEU A 261 -8.16 16.04 21.20
N ALA A 262 -8.12 17.08 22.03
CA ALA A 262 -6.86 17.67 22.49
C ALA A 262 -6.20 16.81 23.57
N ASP A 263 -4.88 16.88 23.66
CA ASP A 263 -4.16 16.34 24.82
C ASP A 263 -4.57 17.06 26.10
N SER A 264 -4.66 16.31 27.19
CA SER A 264 -4.93 16.84 28.53
C SER A 264 -4.21 15.99 29.58
N ASP A 265 -4.19 16.45 30.84
CA ASP A 265 -3.65 15.68 31.98
C ASP A 265 -4.32 14.31 32.17
N ARG A 266 -5.50 14.10 31.57
CA ARG A 266 -6.27 12.85 31.61
C ARG A 266 -6.33 12.14 30.27
N HIS A 267 -5.71 12.68 29.23
CA HIS A 267 -5.73 12.13 27.87
C HIS A 267 -4.38 12.39 27.22
N HIS A 268 -3.51 11.39 27.25
CA HIS A 268 -2.19 11.43 26.64
C HIS A 268 -2.20 10.55 25.39
N CYS A 269 -2.45 11.16 24.25
CA CYS A 269 -2.48 10.44 22.97
C CYS A 269 -1.06 10.28 22.43
N LEU A 270 -0.65 9.03 22.19
CA LEU A 270 0.54 8.72 21.42
C LEU A 270 0.17 8.75 19.93
N GLY A 271 -0.04 9.95 19.41
CA GLY A 271 -0.52 10.16 18.05
C GLY A 271 0.03 11.40 17.37
N HIS A 272 -0.52 11.64 16.18
CA HIS A 272 -0.25 12.84 15.39
C HIS A 272 -0.93 14.08 15.99
N GLU A 273 -0.38 15.26 15.72
CA GLU A 273 -1.07 16.51 16.00
C GLU A 273 -2.35 16.63 15.16
N THR A 274 -3.38 17.30 15.67
CA THR A 274 -4.73 17.33 15.06
C THR A 274 -4.73 17.77 13.59
N ASP A 275 -3.98 18.82 13.25
CA ASP A 275 -3.92 19.31 11.87
C ASP A 275 -3.15 18.34 10.96
N CYS A 276 -2.09 17.70 11.47
CA CYS A 276 -1.38 16.64 10.79
C CYS A 276 -2.32 15.45 10.50
N SER A 277 -3.09 14.99 11.50
CA SER A 277 -4.07 13.91 11.32
C SER A 277 -5.11 14.24 10.26
N ARG A 278 -5.63 15.48 10.23
CA ARG A 278 -6.62 15.92 9.21
C ARG A 278 -6.03 15.90 7.80
N ILE A 279 -4.83 16.45 7.62
CA ILE A 279 -4.14 16.47 6.32
C ILE A 279 -3.84 15.05 5.86
N LEU A 280 -3.31 14.19 6.75
CA LEU A 280 -3.08 12.76 6.46
C LEU A 280 -4.39 12.05 6.08
N GLY A 281 -5.48 12.31 6.82
CA GLY A 281 -6.79 11.75 6.54
C GLY A 281 -7.35 12.19 5.18
N ALA A 282 -7.25 13.47 4.85
CA ALA A 282 -7.68 14.02 3.56
C ALA A 282 -6.95 13.36 2.39
N ASN A 283 -5.62 13.28 2.51
CA ASN A 283 -4.75 12.65 1.54
C ASN A 283 -5.04 11.16 1.39
N LEU A 284 -5.24 10.44 2.50
CA LEU A 284 -5.61 9.04 2.49
C LEU A 284 -6.95 8.82 1.77
N MET A 285 -7.98 9.60 2.09
CA MET A 285 -9.28 9.47 1.43
C MET A 285 -9.21 9.82 -0.07
N ALA A 286 -8.42 10.82 -0.45
CA ALA A 286 -8.17 11.16 -1.85
C ALA A 286 -7.43 10.03 -2.60
N TYR A 287 -6.37 9.49 -2.00
CA TYR A 287 -5.63 8.35 -2.51
C TYR A 287 -6.55 7.14 -2.75
N LEU A 288 -7.33 6.76 -1.73
CA LEU A 288 -8.21 5.59 -1.79
C LEU A 288 -9.32 5.76 -2.83
N THR A 289 -9.86 6.98 -2.97
CA THR A 289 -10.87 7.27 -3.99
C THR A 289 -10.30 7.19 -5.40
N ALA A 290 -9.06 7.66 -5.62
CA ALA A 290 -8.38 7.57 -6.91
C ALA A 290 -8.03 6.11 -7.27
N GLU A 291 -7.42 5.38 -6.34
CA GLU A 291 -7.00 3.99 -6.54
C GLU A 291 -8.19 3.01 -6.67
N ARG A 292 -9.36 3.34 -6.12
CA ARG A 292 -10.58 2.53 -6.30
C ARG A 292 -10.90 2.28 -7.77
N SER A 293 -10.79 3.30 -8.62
CA SER A 293 -11.07 3.18 -10.05
C SER A 293 -10.06 2.27 -10.76
N ALA A 294 -8.81 2.28 -10.30
CA ALA A 294 -7.72 1.44 -10.80
C ALA A 294 -7.79 -0.01 -10.29
N ALA A 295 -8.23 -0.23 -9.05
CA ALA A 295 -8.22 -1.53 -8.38
C ALA A 295 -9.21 -2.53 -8.97
N ILE A 296 -10.39 -2.06 -9.41
CA ILE A 296 -11.50 -2.94 -9.82
C ILE A 296 -11.17 -3.72 -11.12
N PRO A 297 -10.65 -3.11 -12.19
CA PRO A 297 -10.23 -3.85 -13.38
C PRO A 297 -9.08 -4.84 -13.11
N LEU A 298 -8.14 -4.47 -12.24
CA LEU A 298 -6.95 -5.25 -11.93
C LEU A 298 -7.23 -6.53 -11.13
N SER A 299 -8.36 -6.59 -10.41
CA SER A 299 -8.81 -7.81 -9.72
C SER A 299 -9.12 -8.98 -10.67
N LYS A 300 -9.29 -8.71 -11.97
CA LYS A 300 -9.56 -9.70 -13.03
C LYS A 300 -8.34 -9.88 -13.93
N ALA A 301 -7.17 -10.08 -13.33
CA ALA A 301 -5.95 -10.32 -14.08
C ALA A 301 -6.14 -11.46 -15.10
N LEU A 302 -5.68 -11.23 -16.33
CA LEU A 302 -5.63 -12.26 -17.37
C LEU A 302 -4.46 -13.19 -17.06
N ASP A 303 -4.75 -14.41 -16.66
CA ASP A 303 -3.74 -15.46 -16.54
C ASP A 303 -3.52 -16.10 -17.91
N PHE A 304 -2.36 -15.80 -18.50
CA PHE A 304 -1.89 -16.50 -19.71
C PHE A 304 -1.29 -17.84 -19.29
N ALA A 305 -1.86 -18.93 -19.79
CA ALA A 305 -1.36 -20.28 -19.55
C ALA A 305 -0.95 -20.94 -20.87
N ASP A 306 0.18 -21.64 -20.86
CA ASP A 306 0.61 -22.42 -22.00
C ASP A 306 -0.27 -23.67 -22.17
N ALA A 307 -0.76 -23.92 -23.39
CA ALA A 307 -1.50 -25.15 -23.70
C ALA A 307 -0.62 -26.42 -23.57
N ALA A 308 0.70 -26.28 -23.74
CA ALA A 308 1.70 -27.33 -23.55
C ALA A 308 2.87 -26.81 -22.70
N ARG A 309 3.28 -27.58 -21.68
CA ARG A 309 4.34 -27.23 -20.70
C ARG A 309 5.78 -27.49 -21.19
N ASP A 310 5.97 -27.68 -22.50
CA ASP A 310 7.29 -27.92 -23.05
C ASP A 310 8.17 -26.67 -22.98
N ARG A 311 9.44 -26.85 -22.61
CA ARG A 311 10.43 -25.76 -22.51
C ARG A 311 11.27 -25.60 -23.78
N SER A 312 11.26 -26.60 -24.66
CA SER A 312 12.16 -26.65 -25.81
C SER A 312 11.77 -25.59 -26.85
N GLY A 313 12.73 -24.76 -27.27
CA GLY A 313 12.56 -23.80 -28.36
C GLY A 313 11.71 -22.56 -28.01
N LYS A 314 11.42 -22.31 -26.73
CA LYS A 314 10.68 -21.13 -26.27
C LYS A 314 11.58 -20.20 -25.45
N PHE A 315 11.44 -18.91 -25.65
CA PHE A 315 12.06 -17.90 -24.80
C PHE A 315 11.42 -17.91 -23.40
N VAL A 316 12.27 -17.96 -22.37
CA VAL A 316 11.85 -18.06 -20.96
C VAL A 316 12.36 -16.85 -20.20
N ILE A 317 11.45 -16.16 -19.50
CA ILE A 317 11.78 -15.11 -18.55
C ILE A 317 11.56 -15.64 -17.14
N ALA A 318 12.59 -15.51 -16.30
CA ALA A 318 12.43 -15.69 -14.87
C ALA A 318 12.12 -14.37 -14.18
N GLN A 319 11.20 -14.39 -13.22
CA GLN A 319 11.05 -13.28 -12.27
C GLN A 319 11.83 -13.59 -11.00
N GLY A 320 12.77 -12.73 -10.65
CA GLY A 320 13.59 -12.91 -9.45
C GLY A 320 12.81 -12.67 -8.16
N LYS A 321 12.91 -13.63 -7.23
CA LYS A 321 12.40 -13.54 -5.86
C LYS A 321 13.55 -13.15 -4.93
N TYR A 322 13.38 -12.03 -4.24
CA TYR A 322 14.31 -11.51 -3.24
C TYR A 322 13.51 -11.03 -2.01
N GLY A 323 14.20 -10.67 -0.92
CA GLY A 323 13.55 -10.13 0.28
C GLY A 323 12.92 -8.77 0.02
N GLY A 324 11.58 -8.66 0.14
CA GLY A 324 10.82 -7.45 -0.15
C GLY A 324 9.74 -7.67 -1.21
N GLN A 325 9.26 -6.58 -1.83
CA GLN A 325 8.20 -6.64 -2.85
C GLN A 325 8.78 -6.96 -4.24
N TRP A 326 9.08 -8.23 -4.49
CA TRP A 326 9.61 -8.68 -5.78
C TRP A 326 8.53 -8.87 -6.87
N LYS A 327 7.24 -8.82 -6.49
CA LYS A 327 6.09 -8.99 -7.40
C LYS A 327 5.13 -7.80 -7.33
N THR A 328 5.48 -6.72 -8.03
CA THR A 328 4.66 -5.51 -8.12
C THR A 328 3.45 -5.70 -9.01
N ARG A 329 3.54 -6.57 -10.04
CA ARG A 329 2.46 -6.77 -11.02
C ARG A 329 2.23 -8.24 -11.41
N SER A 330 0.98 -8.68 -11.45
CA SER A 330 0.61 -10.09 -11.67
C SER A 330 0.34 -10.47 -13.14
N ALA A 331 -0.10 -9.56 -14.00
CA ALA A 331 -0.34 -9.83 -15.43
C ALA A 331 0.72 -9.22 -16.36
N GLY A 332 1.49 -8.21 -15.90
CA GLY A 332 2.30 -7.36 -16.78
C GLY A 332 3.33 -8.10 -17.61
N LEU A 333 4.05 -9.04 -17.01
CA LEU A 333 5.04 -9.84 -17.73
C LEU A 333 4.40 -10.75 -18.78
N GLY A 334 3.24 -11.34 -18.47
CA GLY A 334 2.50 -12.17 -19.43
C GLY A 334 1.98 -11.36 -20.62
N MET A 335 1.48 -10.15 -20.36
CA MET A 335 1.04 -9.22 -21.41
C MET A 335 2.20 -8.73 -22.29
N LEU A 336 3.36 -8.45 -21.68
CA LEU A 336 4.57 -8.12 -22.42
C LEU A 336 5.02 -9.27 -23.32
N LEU A 337 5.05 -10.50 -22.80
CA LEU A 337 5.38 -11.70 -23.57
C LEU A 337 4.41 -11.92 -24.74
N ASN A 338 3.12 -11.65 -24.53
CA ASN A 338 2.12 -11.70 -25.60
C ASN A 338 2.42 -10.66 -26.68
N ALA A 339 2.65 -9.40 -26.31
CA ALA A 339 3.00 -8.36 -27.27
C ALA A 339 4.29 -8.68 -28.04
N PHE A 340 5.29 -9.23 -27.35
CA PHE A 340 6.55 -9.67 -27.95
C PHE A 340 6.34 -10.82 -28.94
N HIS A 341 5.54 -11.83 -28.58
CA HIS A 341 5.19 -12.94 -29.47
C HIS A 341 4.45 -12.45 -30.71
N GLU A 342 3.41 -11.64 -30.53
CA GLU A 342 2.62 -11.09 -31.65
C GLU A 342 3.49 -10.26 -32.61
N GLN A 343 4.40 -9.44 -32.08
CA GLN A 343 5.21 -8.55 -32.91
C GLN A 343 6.40 -9.26 -33.59
N THR A 344 7.05 -10.22 -32.91
CA THR A 344 8.30 -10.83 -33.40
C THR A 344 8.13 -12.24 -33.92
N GLN A 345 6.98 -12.87 -33.66
CA GLN A 345 6.69 -14.29 -33.91
C GLN A 345 7.66 -15.25 -33.19
N THR A 346 8.46 -14.74 -32.24
CA THR A 346 9.34 -15.56 -31.41
C THR A 346 8.49 -16.42 -30.47
N PRO A 347 8.67 -17.75 -30.45
CA PRO A 347 7.97 -18.60 -29.49
C PRO A 347 8.36 -18.23 -28.05
N VAL A 348 7.37 -17.97 -27.21
CA VAL A 348 7.56 -17.67 -25.79
C VAL A 348 6.88 -18.71 -24.92
N ARG A 349 7.34 -18.80 -23.67
CA ARG A 349 6.61 -19.48 -22.60
C ARG A 349 5.86 -18.43 -21.78
N PHE A 350 4.53 -18.51 -21.74
CA PHE A 350 3.70 -17.57 -20.99
C PHE A 350 3.73 -17.82 -19.49
N GLU A 351 3.93 -19.07 -19.07
CA GLU A 351 4.06 -19.42 -17.66
C GLU A 351 5.33 -18.79 -17.05
N ARG A 352 5.12 -17.90 -16.08
CA ARG A 352 6.20 -17.23 -15.32
C ARG A 352 7.03 -18.24 -14.53
N ASP A 353 8.35 -18.17 -14.67
CA ASP A 353 9.26 -18.90 -13.78
C ASP A 353 9.68 -17.97 -12.62
N GLU A 354 9.02 -18.09 -11.48
CA GLU A 354 9.38 -17.30 -10.30
C GLU A 354 10.54 -17.96 -9.54
N LEU A 355 11.74 -17.38 -9.57
CA LEU A 355 12.98 -18.00 -9.10
C LEU A 355 13.62 -17.22 -7.93
N PRO A 356 13.85 -17.87 -6.77
CA PRO A 356 14.75 -17.32 -5.75
C PRO A 356 16.13 -17.01 -6.32
N LEU A 357 16.67 -15.83 -6.01
CA LEU A 357 17.96 -15.38 -6.56
C LEU A 357 19.15 -16.21 -6.05
N ASP A 358 18.98 -16.94 -4.95
CA ASP A 358 19.98 -17.85 -4.38
C ASP A 358 19.94 -19.27 -4.99
N SER A 359 18.97 -19.54 -5.87
CA SER A 359 18.76 -20.83 -6.53
C SER A 359 19.77 -21.09 -7.65
N ALA A 360 20.22 -22.34 -7.78
CA ALA A 360 21.05 -22.76 -8.91
C ALA A 360 20.29 -22.74 -10.25
N ARG A 361 18.94 -22.80 -10.22
CA ARG A 361 18.10 -22.70 -11.42
C ARG A 361 18.19 -21.33 -12.11
N LEU A 362 18.76 -20.33 -11.43
CA LEU A 362 19.02 -19.01 -12.02
C LEU A 362 19.90 -19.13 -13.27
N PHE A 363 20.80 -20.11 -13.33
CA PHE A 363 21.70 -20.32 -14.47
C PHE A 363 21.06 -21.06 -15.65
N ASP A 364 19.82 -21.54 -15.50
CA ASP A 364 19.07 -22.26 -16.54
C ASP A 364 18.20 -21.33 -17.39
N VAL A 365 18.18 -20.03 -17.08
CA VAL A 365 17.36 -19.03 -17.76
C VAL A 365 18.23 -17.96 -18.41
N PRO A 366 17.90 -17.47 -19.61
CA PRO A 366 18.71 -16.45 -20.29
C PRO A 366 18.38 -15.03 -19.82
N PHE A 367 17.18 -14.82 -19.26
CA PHE A 367 16.66 -13.51 -18.92
C PHE A 367 16.04 -13.48 -17.52
N LEU A 368 16.48 -12.54 -16.70
CA LEU A 368 16.00 -12.32 -15.34
C LEU A 368 15.32 -10.95 -15.26
N TYR A 369 14.06 -10.94 -14.84
CA TYR A 369 13.29 -9.75 -14.57
C TYR A 369 13.24 -9.43 -13.07
N LEU A 370 13.58 -8.19 -12.70
CA LEU A 370 13.51 -7.66 -11.35
C LEU A 370 12.61 -6.41 -11.32
N THR A 371 11.81 -6.27 -10.27
CA THR A 371 10.95 -5.11 -10.04
C THR A 371 10.70 -4.95 -8.55
N GLY A 372 10.29 -3.76 -8.13
CA GLY A 372 9.92 -3.47 -6.75
C GLY A 372 9.42 -2.04 -6.56
N HIS A 373 8.96 -1.77 -5.35
CA HIS A 373 8.57 -0.43 -4.90
C HIS A 373 9.48 0.05 -3.77
N GLN A 374 9.80 -0.82 -2.81
CA GLN A 374 10.54 -0.47 -1.60
C GLN A 374 12.04 -0.71 -1.72
N ASP A 375 12.77 -0.23 -0.72
CA ASP A 375 14.16 -0.65 -0.49
C ASP A 375 14.23 -2.18 -0.24
N PHE A 376 15.36 -2.78 -0.61
CA PHE A 376 15.62 -4.20 -0.42
C PHE A 376 17.11 -4.48 -0.27
N GLU A 377 17.46 -5.48 0.53
CA GLU A 377 18.84 -5.92 0.71
C GLU A 377 19.00 -7.35 0.21
N LEU A 378 19.99 -7.57 -0.66
CA LEU A 378 20.32 -8.91 -1.10
C LEU A 378 21.26 -9.58 -0.11
N THR A 379 21.08 -10.87 0.09
CA THR A 379 22.05 -11.69 0.81
C THR A 379 23.34 -11.83 0.00
N ASP A 380 24.45 -12.14 0.68
CA ASP A 380 25.72 -12.35 -0.01
C ASP A 380 25.67 -13.49 -1.03
N ARG A 381 24.79 -14.48 -0.82
CA ARG A 381 24.59 -15.58 -1.76
C ARG A 381 23.88 -15.10 -3.02
N GLU A 382 22.83 -14.30 -2.89
CA GLU A 382 22.12 -13.72 -4.03
C GLU A 382 23.04 -12.79 -4.83
N ARG A 383 23.83 -11.94 -4.15
CA ARG A 383 24.83 -11.08 -4.82
C ARG A 383 25.84 -11.90 -5.63
N ARG A 384 26.39 -12.97 -5.06
CA ARG A 384 27.32 -13.88 -5.77
C ARG A 384 26.67 -14.55 -6.97
N ASN A 385 25.44 -15.03 -6.82
CA ASN A 385 24.70 -15.68 -7.90
C ASN A 385 24.40 -14.72 -9.06
N LEU A 386 23.96 -13.49 -8.77
CA LEU A 386 23.70 -12.49 -9.80
C LEU A 386 24.97 -12.09 -10.55
N ARG A 387 26.11 -11.96 -9.85
CA ARG A 387 27.41 -11.74 -10.49
C ARG A 387 27.72 -12.86 -11.48
N GLU A 388 27.69 -14.10 -11.00
CA GLU A 388 27.99 -15.28 -11.82
C GLU A 388 27.02 -15.42 -13.00
N TYR A 389 25.74 -15.15 -12.77
CA TYR A 389 24.70 -15.19 -13.79
C TYR A 389 25.02 -14.25 -14.96
N VAL A 390 25.38 -13.00 -14.66
CA VAL A 390 25.74 -12.02 -15.70
C VAL A 390 27.08 -12.38 -16.37
N THR A 391 28.07 -12.83 -15.60
CA THR A 391 29.36 -13.27 -16.17
C THR A 391 29.20 -14.47 -17.11
N ARG A 392 28.19 -15.33 -16.90
CA ARG A 392 27.86 -16.47 -17.78
C ARG A 392 27.05 -16.10 -19.02
N GLY A 393 26.71 -14.83 -19.21
CA GLY A 393 25.93 -14.38 -20.37
C GLY A 393 24.47 -14.07 -20.07
N GLY A 394 23.99 -14.31 -18.83
CA GLY A 394 22.63 -13.93 -18.44
C GLY A 394 22.40 -12.42 -18.55
N LEU A 395 21.20 -12.01 -18.93
CA LEU A 395 20.78 -10.61 -18.92
C LEU A 395 19.82 -10.36 -17.75
N ILE A 396 20.07 -9.28 -17.00
CA ILE A 396 19.14 -8.77 -15.99
C ILE A 396 18.41 -7.56 -16.57
N PHE A 397 17.10 -7.59 -16.55
CA PHE A 397 16.27 -6.41 -16.75
C PHE A 397 15.57 -6.04 -15.45
N ALA A 398 15.73 -4.79 -15.04
CA ALA A 398 15.08 -4.25 -13.86
C ALA A 398 14.22 -3.03 -14.19
N GLU A 399 13.11 -2.85 -13.48
CA GLU A 399 12.32 -1.61 -13.53
C GLU A 399 11.85 -1.18 -12.14
N ALA A 400 11.95 0.12 -11.84
CA ALA A 400 11.35 0.70 -10.65
C ALA A 400 9.85 0.89 -10.90
N CYS A 401 9.03 -0.05 -10.43
CA CYS A 401 7.60 0.00 -10.67
C CYS A 401 7.01 1.28 -10.04
N CYS A 402 6.09 1.92 -10.76
CA CYS A 402 5.58 3.25 -10.43
C CYS A 402 6.64 4.35 -10.24
N GLY A 403 7.89 4.12 -10.64
CA GLY A 403 9.01 5.04 -10.49
C GLY A 403 9.39 5.31 -9.03
N ARG A 404 9.20 4.32 -8.15
CA ARG A 404 9.48 4.42 -6.70
C ARG A 404 10.96 4.56 -6.39
N GLU A 405 11.29 5.49 -5.51
CA GLU A 405 12.68 5.86 -5.22
C GLU A 405 13.39 4.82 -4.35
N GLY A 406 12.66 4.16 -3.44
CA GLY A 406 13.20 3.10 -2.59
C GLY A 406 13.85 1.97 -3.41
N PHE A 407 13.17 1.49 -4.45
CA PHE A 407 13.73 0.45 -5.33
C PHE A 407 14.88 0.96 -6.21
N ASP A 408 14.81 2.19 -6.74
CA ASP A 408 15.90 2.79 -7.54
C ASP A 408 17.19 2.88 -6.71
N ALA A 409 17.10 3.42 -5.50
CA ALA A 409 18.25 3.53 -4.59
C ALA A 409 18.82 2.15 -4.23
N ALA A 410 17.95 1.19 -3.90
CA ALA A 410 18.34 -0.16 -3.54
C ALA A 410 19.04 -0.89 -4.69
N LEU A 411 18.46 -0.86 -5.89
CA LEU A 411 19.03 -1.52 -7.06
C LEU A 411 20.40 -0.94 -7.40
N ARG A 412 20.56 0.39 -7.38
CA ARG A 412 21.87 1.05 -7.62
C ARG A 412 22.92 0.62 -6.61
N ARG A 413 22.55 0.58 -5.32
CA ARG A 413 23.43 0.11 -4.24
C ARG A 413 23.85 -1.34 -4.45
N GLU A 414 22.89 -2.22 -4.72
CA GLU A 414 23.15 -3.65 -4.91
C GLU A 414 23.98 -3.91 -6.17
N LEU A 415 23.70 -3.24 -7.29
CA LEU A 415 24.51 -3.36 -8.51
C LEU A 415 25.95 -2.88 -8.30
N ALA A 416 26.17 -1.79 -7.55
CA ALA A 416 27.51 -1.33 -7.21
C ALA A 416 28.28 -2.34 -6.34
N ALA A 417 27.59 -3.03 -5.43
CA ALA A 417 28.18 -4.11 -4.63
C ALA A 417 28.46 -5.38 -5.47
N ILE A 418 27.57 -5.72 -6.40
CA ILE A 418 27.68 -6.90 -7.27
C ILE A 418 28.71 -6.68 -8.38
N PHE A 419 28.93 -5.47 -8.86
CA PHE A 419 29.87 -5.18 -9.96
C PHE A 419 30.75 -3.96 -9.62
N PRO A 420 31.69 -4.09 -8.66
CA PRO A 420 32.56 -2.99 -8.27
C PRO A 420 33.41 -2.53 -9.46
N GLY A 421 33.34 -1.23 -9.76
CA GLY A 421 34.04 -0.61 -10.88
C GLY A 421 33.27 -0.60 -12.21
N ALA A 422 32.12 -1.31 -12.31
CA ALA A 422 31.22 -1.14 -13.44
C ALA A 422 30.28 0.05 -13.19
N GLU A 423 30.08 0.87 -14.22
CA GLU A 423 29.20 2.04 -14.15
C GLU A 423 27.81 1.70 -14.70
N LEU A 424 26.76 2.03 -13.95
CA LEU A 424 25.38 2.04 -14.43
C LEU A 424 25.12 3.39 -15.11
N ALA A 425 25.30 3.44 -16.43
CA ALA A 425 25.24 4.67 -17.22
C ALA A 425 23.99 4.71 -18.12
N ALA A 426 23.56 5.90 -18.52
CA ALA A 426 22.46 6.04 -19.48
C ALA A 426 22.84 5.39 -20.83
N ILE A 427 21.94 4.56 -21.37
CA ILE A 427 22.13 3.95 -22.68
C ILE A 427 21.96 5.04 -23.76
N PRO A 428 22.90 5.18 -24.71
CA PRO A 428 22.79 6.18 -25.76
C PRO A 428 21.52 6.01 -26.61
N PRO A 429 20.88 7.10 -27.09
CA PRO A 429 19.69 7.02 -27.96
C PRO A 429 19.92 6.26 -29.28
N THR A 430 21.18 6.11 -29.71
CA THR A 430 21.58 5.36 -30.91
C THR A 430 21.70 3.85 -30.67
N HIS A 431 21.55 3.39 -29.43
CA HIS A 431 21.66 1.97 -29.10
C HIS A 431 20.49 1.17 -29.71
N PRO A 432 20.73 -0.06 -30.22
CA PRO A 432 19.69 -0.87 -30.86
C PRO A 432 18.41 -1.09 -30.01
N VAL A 433 18.54 -1.08 -28.68
CA VAL A 433 17.39 -1.20 -27.75
C VAL A 433 16.33 -0.10 -27.94
N PHE A 434 16.68 1.06 -28.50
CA PHE A 434 15.72 2.12 -28.81
C PHE A 434 15.28 2.13 -30.27
N LEU A 435 15.88 1.30 -31.12
CA LEU A 435 15.71 1.36 -32.57
C LEU A 435 14.98 0.15 -33.16
N PHE A 436 15.01 -1.02 -32.48
CA PHE A 436 14.48 -2.27 -33.02
C PHE A 436 13.76 -3.13 -31.97
N PRO A 437 12.62 -3.75 -32.31
CA PRO A 437 11.86 -3.61 -33.56
C PRO A 437 11.07 -2.30 -33.67
N ASN A 438 10.91 -1.57 -32.57
CA ASN A 438 10.23 -0.29 -32.53
C ASN A 438 11.24 0.86 -32.50
N ALA A 439 11.15 1.80 -33.44
CA ALA A 439 11.97 3.01 -33.43
C ALA A 439 11.38 4.04 -32.45
N LEU A 440 11.98 4.18 -31.27
CA LEU A 440 11.51 5.01 -30.17
C LEU A 440 12.40 6.26 -30.02
N ALA A 441 12.03 7.34 -30.70
CA ALA A 441 12.67 8.65 -30.52
C ALA A 441 12.09 9.43 -29.33
N ALA A 442 10.83 9.16 -28.99
CA ALA A 442 10.12 9.77 -27.88
C ALA A 442 9.09 8.78 -27.30
N VAL A 443 8.77 8.94 -26.02
CA VAL A 443 7.79 8.13 -25.28
C VAL A 443 6.90 9.04 -24.45
N GLN A 444 5.63 8.67 -24.30
CA GLN A 444 4.64 9.44 -23.58
C GLN A 444 4.68 9.11 -22.08
N PRO A 445 5.02 10.06 -21.19
CA PRO A 445 4.90 9.86 -19.75
C PRO A 445 3.43 9.82 -19.31
N ARG A 446 3.12 9.03 -18.28
CA ARG A 446 1.84 9.11 -17.57
C ARG A 446 1.71 10.41 -16.79
N PRO A 447 0.49 10.87 -16.43
CA PRO A 447 0.28 12.16 -15.76
C PRO A 447 1.13 12.39 -14.50
N ALA A 448 1.32 11.36 -13.66
CA ALA A 448 2.16 11.49 -12.47
C ALA A 448 3.64 11.69 -12.82
N LEU A 449 4.18 10.95 -13.79
CA LEU A 449 5.55 11.15 -14.28
C LEU A 449 5.73 12.52 -14.95
N ALA A 450 4.77 12.91 -15.79
CA ALA A 450 4.77 14.20 -16.47
C ALA A 450 4.82 15.37 -15.47
N ARG A 451 3.99 15.30 -14.42
CA ARG A 451 4.01 16.28 -13.32
C ARG A 451 5.35 16.29 -12.59
N ARG A 452 5.89 15.11 -12.24
CA ARG A 452 7.18 14.99 -11.55
C ARG A 452 8.33 15.62 -12.35
N LEU A 453 8.31 15.46 -13.67
CA LEU A 453 9.33 16.01 -14.57
C LEU A 453 9.06 17.45 -15.01
N GLY A 454 7.86 17.99 -14.73
CA GLY A 454 7.46 19.33 -15.20
C GLY A 454 7.29 19.42 -16.72
N VAL A 455 6.91 18.33 -17.37
CA VAL A 455 6.76 18.24 -18.84
C VAL A 455 5.29 18.03 -19.23
N GLY A 456 4.88 18.62 -20.35
CA GLY A 456 3.56 18.41 -20.94
C GLY A 456 3.55 17.46 -22.14
N ASP A 457 4.72 17.24 -22.74
CA ASP A 457 4.90 16.53 -24.01
C ASP A 457 5.65 15.21 -23.82
N ALA A 458 5.82 14.48 -24.93
CA ALA A 458 6.64 13.27 -24.97
C ALA A 458 8.11 13.56 -24.59
N ILE A 459 8.74 12.60 -23.94
CA ILE A 459 10.13 12.67 -23.46
C ILE A 459 11.00 11.68 -24.23
N ALA A 460 12.31 11.89 -24.27
CA ALA A 460 13.21 10.86 -24.78
C ALA A 460 13.14 9.60 -23.88
N PRO A 461 13.16 8.38 -24.44
CA PRO A 461 13.23 7.18 -23.63
C PRO A 461 14.57 7.12 -22.89
N VAL A 462 14.52 6.73 -21.61
CA VAL A 462 15.71 6.60 -20.76
C VAL A 462 15.77 5.19 -20.20
N LEU A 463 16.87 4.51 -20.51
CA LEU A 463 17.29 3.27 -19.87
C LEU A 463 18.74 3.45 -19.39
N PHE A 464 19.08 2.76 -18.32
CA PHE A 464 20.46 2.64 -17.85
C PHE A 464 20.98 1.25 -18.20
N GLY A 465 22.26 1.17 -18.53
CA GLY A 465 22.97 -0.05 -18.87
C GLY A 465 24.20 -0.21 -17.99
N LEU A 466 24.49 -1.45 -17.59
CA LEU A 466 25.74 -1.82 -16.94
C LEU A 466 26.44 -2.88 -17.78
N ASN A 467 27.63 -2.54 -18.26
CA ASN A 467 28.45 -3.45 -19.05
C ASN A 467 29.37 -4.29 -18.15
N VAL A 468 29.38 -5.60 -18.39
CA VAL A 468 30.29 -6.56 -17.76
C VAL A 468 31.07 -7.22 -18.89
N ASP A 469 32.40 -7.17 -18.83
CA ASP A 469 33.30 -7.72 -19.86
C ASP A 469 32.95 -7.25 -21.30
N SER A 470 32.61 -5.97 -21.44
CA SER A 470 32.20 -5.31 -22.70
C SER A 470 30.85 -5.77 -23.29
N ARG A 471 30.07 -6.56 -22.55
CA ARG A 471 28.70 -6.94 -22.90
C ARG A 471 27.70 -6.24 -21.99
N LEU A 472 26.54 -5.86 -22.51
CA LEU A 472 25.44 -5.33 -21.70
C LEU A 472 24.86 -6.44 -20.81
N GLY A 473 25.16 -6.37 -19.51
CA GLY A 473 24.75 -7.40 -18.54
C GLY A 473 23.50 -7.03 -17.75
N VAL A 474 23.23 -5.73 -17.59
CA VAL A 474 22.05 -5.22 -16.92
C VAL A 474 21.43 -4.08 -17.74
N VAL A 475 20.12 -4.13 -17.90
CA VAL A 475 19.28 -3.03 -18.40
C VAL A 475 18.35 -2.60 -17.28
N TYR A 476 18.22 -1.29 -17.05
CA TYR A 476 17.41 -0.76 -15.97
C TYR A 476 16.56 0.43 -16.42
N SER A 477 15.27 0.42 -16.05
CA SER A 477 14.39 1.58 -16.17
C SER A 477 14.06 2.19 -14.79
N PRO A 478 14.39 3.47 -14.54
CA PRO A 478 14.05 4.15 -13.28
C PRO A 478 12.59 4.63 -13.22
N VAL A 479 11.83 4.42 -14.29
CA VAL A 479 10.40 4.74 -14.36
C VAL A 479 9.61 3.45 -14.56
N GLY A 480 8.34 3.47 -14.13
CA GLY A 480 7.50 2.28 -14.21
C GLY A 480 7.15 1.89 -15.65
N LEU A 481 7.32 0.62 -15.98
CA LEU A 481 6.92 0.04 -17.28
C LEU A 481 5.78 -0.97 -17.11
N ALA A 482 5.76 -1.72 -16.00
CA ALA A 482 4.81 -2.81 -15.80
C ALA A 482 3.34 -2.36 -15.77
N CYS A 483 3.03 -1.16 -15.27
CA CYS A 483 1.67 -0.61 -15.36
C CYS A 483 1.23 -0.38 -16.81
N GLY A 484 2.16 0.03 -17.68
CA GLY A 484 1.93 0.17 -19.11
C GLY A 484 1.68 -1.16 -19.80
N TRP A 485 2.46 -2.20 -19.46
CA TRP A 485 2.27 -3.54 -20.02
C TRP A 485 0.91 -4.13 -19.72
N GLU A 486 0.36 -3.86 -18.54
CA GLU A 486 -0.97 -4.33 -18.15
C GLU A 486 -2.14 -3.53 -18.71
N LEU A 487 -1.87 -2.44 -19.44
CA LEU A 487 -2.90 -1.49 -19.87
C LEU A 487 -3.71 -0.92 -18.68
N ALA A 488 -3.10 -0.89 -17.50
CA ALA A 488 -3.79 -0.54 -16.29
C ALA A 488 -3.94 0.97 -16.15
N ASP A 489 -5.08 1.37 -15.60
CA ASP A 489 -5.19 2.68 -14.99
C ASP A 489 -4.43 2.66 -13.66
N CYS A 490 -3.57 3.65 -13.46
CA CYS A 490 -2.77 3.78 -12.25
C CYS A 490 -2.44 5.26 -12.09
N PRO A 491 -3.33 6.02 -11.42
CA PRO A 491 -3.28 7.48 -11.36
C PRO A 491 -1.96 8.02 -10.82
N HIS A 492 -1.36 7.28 -9.91
CA HIS A 492 -0.14 7.67 -9.19
C HIS A 492 1.15 7.02 -9.73
N CYS A 493 1.08 6.28 -10.84
CA CYS A 493 2.25 5.64 -11.43
C CYS A 493 3.14 6.64 -12.17
N CYS A 494 4.37 6.84 -11.68
CA CYS A 494 5.41 7.55 -12.42
C CYS A 494 6.05 6.63 -13.46
N GLY A 495 5.29 6.32 -14.52
CA GLY A 495 5.69 5.40 -15.59
C GLY A 495 5.33 5.90 -16.98
N LEU A 496 5.56 5.04 -17.98
CA LEU A 496 5.23 5.31 -19.38
C LEU A 496 3.79 4.88 -19.73
N ALA A 497 3.22 5.54 -20.75
CA ALA A 497 1.94 5.15 -21.33
C ALA A 497 2.02 3.74 -21.93
N ALA A 498 0.88 3.07 -22.04
CA ALA A 498 0.79 1.66 -22.40
C ALA A 498 1.51 1.28 -23.70
N ASN A 499 1.24 2.00 -24.79
CA ASN A 499 1.81 1.69 -26.10
C ASN A 499 3.34 1.77 -26.09
N ASP A 500 3.89 2.84 -25.50
CA ASP A 500 5.33 3.06 -25.46
C ASP A 500 6.03 2.15 -24.47
N ALA A 501 5.39 1.83 -23.34
CA ALA A 501 5.92 0.88 -22.37
C ALA A 501 6.01 -0.54 -22.97
N LEU A 502 4.99 -0.97 -23.73
CA LEU A 502 5.00 -2.25 -24.44
C LEU A 502 6.05 -2.24 -25.55
N ALA A 503 6.10 -1.21 -26.39
CA ALA A 503 7.08 -1.11 -27.46
C ALA A 503 8.52 -1.15 -26.93
N LEU A 504 8.81 -0.41 -25.85
CA LEU A 504 10.11 -0.43 -25.19
C LEU A 504 10.42 -1.78 -24.56
N GLY A 505 9.44 -2.42 -23.91
CA GLY A 505 9.58 -3.77 -23.38
C GLY A 505 9.91 -4.78 -24.46
N VAL A 506 9.21 -4.75 -25.61
CA VAL A 506 9.47 -5.63 -26.75
C VAL A 506 10.89 -5.44 -27.28
N ASN A 507 11.38 -4.19 -27.37
CA ASN A 507 12.76 -3.93 -27.80
C ASN A 507 13.78 -4.52 -26.81
N ILE A 508 13.54 -4.40 -25.50
CA ILE A 508 14.42 -4.96 -24.46
C ILE A 508 14.47 -6.50 -24.57
N LEU A 509 13.32 -7.16 -24.75
CA LEU A 509 13.28 -8.60 -24.93
C LEU A 509 13.93 -9.04 -26.25
N THR A 510 13.75 -8.26 -27.31
CA THR A 510 14.39 -8.52 -28.61
C THR A 510 15.91 -8.44 -28.49
N HIS A 511 16.43 -7.41 -27.82
CA HIS A 511 17.86 -7.27 -27.60
C HIS A 511 18.44 -8.48 -26.85
N ALA A 512 17.71 -8.99 -25.86
CA ALA A 512 18.13 -10.12 -25.04
C ALA A 512 18.27 -11.45 -25.79
N ILE A 513 17.60 -11.62 -26.94
CA ILE A 513 17.68 -12.85 -27.75
C ILE A 513 18.63 -12.74 -28.93
N THR A 514 19.11 -11.53 -29.23
CA THR A 514 20.00 -11.26 -30.38
C THR A 514 21.48 -11.12 -30.00
N GLU A 515 21.77 -10.85 -28.73
CA GLU A 515 23.12 -10.84 -28.13
C GLU A 515 23.37 -12.14 -27.37
#